data_AF-A0A258FY66-F1
#
_entry.id   AF-A0A258FY66-F1
#
_cell.length_a   1.000
_cell.length_b   1.000
_cell.length_c   1.000
_cell.angle_alpha   90.00
_cell.angle_beta   90.00
_cell.angle_gamma   90.00
#
_symmetry.space_group_name_H-M   'P 1'
#
loop_
_entity.id
_entity.type
_entity.pdbx_description
1 polymer ?
#
loop_
_entity_poly.entity_id
_entity_poly.type
_entity_poly.pdbx_seq_one_letter_code
_entity_poly.pdbx_strand_id
1 'polypeptide(L)'
;PKYYLPNHGEFHMLVHNARLAEKECGIPRDNIFVCDAGDIVEFDHEGARKIGRVPVGGIMYDDSGAIVSEVVLKDRIHMSQEGMFVVVLTIGRGNGRLLTSPDIISRGFIYLRDSEELMGMIRQYLKQKAARAFSGRYDLDVIKKEIKDEVTHILYDQTRRTPIVIPVINEIGTSGPKPQGRAPQGTDQPQRQQQRPDRAPMPAPSGKTFPPKQYPDTEVTAPRERPNQSY
;
A
#
# COMPACT_ATOMS: atom_id res chain seq x y z
N PRO A 1 -26.09 -6.30 39.69
CA PRO A 1 -24.66 -6.68 39.64
C PRO A 1 -23.83 -5.60 40.35
N LYS A 2 -22.64 -5.92 40.90
CA LYS A 2 -21.81 -4.92 41.61
C LYS A 2 -21.22 -3.88 40.64
N TYR A 3 -20.74 -4.34 39.50
CA TYR A 3 -20.27 -3.52 38.39
C TYR A 3 -21.02 -3.91 37.11
N TYR A 4 -21.20 -2.96 36.19
CA TYR A 4 -21.90 -3.17 34.94
C TYR A 4 -21.05 -2.69 33.76
N LEU A 5 -20.76 -3.58 32.83
CA LEU A 5 -20.12 -3.26 31.55
C LEU A 5 -21.12 -3.57 30.44
N PRO A 6 -21.75 -2.55 29.83
CA PRO A 6 -22.49 -2.77 28.60
C PRO A 6 -21.56 -3.34 27.53
N ASN A 7 -21.94 -4.46 26.93
CA ASN A 7 -21.23 -5.08 25.82
C ASN A 7 -22.12 -5.16 24.59
N HIS A 8 -21.48 -5.37 23.44
CA HIS A 8 -22.12 -5.60 22.14
C HIS A 8 -23.06 -4.46 21.66
N GLY A 9 -22.60 -3.70 20.67
CA GLY A 9 -23.35 -2.64 20.03
C GLY A 9 -22.45 -1.48 19.65
N GLU A 10 -22.99 -0.53 18.89
CA GLU A 10 -22.29 0.71 18.64
C GLU A 10 -22.16 1.54 19.93
N PHE A 11 -21.16 2.42 19.98
CA PHE A 11 -20.87 3.20 21.18
C PHE A 11 -22.09 3.95 21.73
N HIS A 12 -22.92 4.51 20.84
CA HIS A 12 -24.14 5.21 21.24
C HIS A 12 -25.17 4.28 21.91
N MET A 13 -25.24 3.01 21.48
CA MET A 13 -26.09 1.99 22.09
C MET A 13 -25.58 1.61 23.49
N LEU A 14 -24.26 1.48 23.65
CA LEU A 14 -23.63 1.17 24.94
C LEU A 14 -23.89 2.28 25.97
N VAL A 15 -23.79 3.54 25.53
CA VAL A 15 -24.12 4.71 26.38
C VAL A 15 -25.59 4.71 26.76
N HIS A 16 -26.50 4.37 25.84
CA HIS A 16 -27.92 4.27 26.15
C HIS A 16 -28.21 3.15 27.15
N ASN A 17 -27.60 1.98 26.95
CA ASN A 17 -27.72 0.83 27.84
C ASN A 17 -27.19 1.14 29.26
N ALA A 18 -26.05 1.85 29.36
CA ALA A 18 -25.54 2.36 30.64
C ALA A 18 -26.54 3.30 31.35
N ARG A 19 -27.21 4.18 30.62
CA ARG A 19 -28.24 5.08 31.20
C ARG A 19 -29.45 4.31 31.70
N LEU A 20 -29.86 3.25 31.01
CA LEU A 20 -30.94 2.37 31.47
C LEU A 20 -30.54 1.65 32.76
N ALA A 21 -29.32 1.11 32.82
CA ALA A 21 -28.79 0.47 34.01
C ALA A 21 -28.70 1.43 35.22
N GLU A 22 -28.33 2.70 34.98
CA GLU A 22 -28.30 3.74 36.01
C GLU A 22 -29.72 4.06 36.53
N LYS A 23 -30.67 4.32 35.62
CA LYS A 23 -32.01 4.83 35.97
C LYS A 23 -33.00 3.77 36.41
N GLU A 24 -33.10 2.68 35.65
CA GLU A 24 -34.13 1.65 35.84
C GLU A 24 -33.67 0.58 36.84
N CYS A 25 -32.37 0.27 36.84
CA CYS A 25 -31.81 -0.75 37.72
C CYS A 25 -31.10 -0.17 38.96
N GLY A 26 -31.01 1.17 39.07
CA GLY A 26 -30.44 1.86 40.23
C GLY A 26 -28.94 1.59 40.47
N ILE A 27 -28.20 1.20 39.43
CA ILE A 27 -26.76 0.93 39.56
C ILE A 27 -26.02 2.29 39.64
N PRO A 28 -25.18 2.54 40.65
CA PRO A 28 -24.41 3.77 40.75
C PRO A 28 -23.55 3.98 39.51
N ARG A 29 -23.50 5.22 39.02
CA ARG A 29 -22.75 5.57 37.81
C ARG A 29 -21.26 5.19 37.88
N ASP A 30 -20.65 5.31 39.05
CA ASP A 30 -19.25 4.95 39.29
C ASP A 30 -18.98 3.46 39.10
N ASN A 31 -20.03 2.62 39.13
CA ASN A 31 -19.95 1.18 38.92
C ASN A 31 -20.30 0.77 37.48
N ILE A 32 -20.58 1.73 36.59
CA ILE A 32 -20.94 1.47 35.19
C ILE A 32 -19.78 1.89 34.28
N PHE A 33 -19.22 0.94 33.56
CA PHE A 33 -18.05 1.17 32.69
C PHE A 33 -18.45 1.03 31.22
N VAL A 34 -18.65 2.15 30.55
CA VAL A 34 -18.77 2.17 29.08
C VAL A 34 -17.37 2.12 28.48
N CYS A 35 -17.06 0.99 27.84
CA CYS A 35 -15.76 0.72 27.25
C CYS A 35 -15.87 0.67 25.73
N ASP A 36 -14.82 1.15 25.08
CA ASP A 36 -14.57 0.99 23.65
C ASP A 36 -13.47 -0.07 23.47
N ALA A 37 -13.30 -0.55 22.24
CA ALA A 37 -12.32 -1.59 21.95
C ALA A 37 -10.92 -1.16 22.42
N GLY A 38 -10.24 -2.05 23.14
CA GLY A 38 -8.91 -1.83 23.69
C GLY A 38 -8.86 -1.11 25.04
N ASP A 39 -9.99 -0.67 25.60
CA ASP A 39 -10.03 -0.17 26.98
C ASP A 39 -9.74 -1.28 28.00
N ILE A 40 -8.91 -0.97 29.01
CA ILE A 40 -8.56 -1.89 30.09
C ILE A 40 -9.35 -1.50 31.35
N VAL A 41 -10.14 -2.43 31.88
CA VAL A 41 -10.81 -2.31 33.18
C VAL A 41 -10.18 -3.32 34.13
N GLU A 42 -9.61 -2.80 35.22
CA GLU A 42 -9.00 -3.59 36.29
C GLU A 42 -10.00 -3.77 37.42
N PHE A 43 -10.07 -4.99 37.95
CA PHE A 43 -10.85 -5.35 39.12
C PHE A 43 -9.90 -5.90 40.17
N ASP A 44 -9.83 -5.23 41.32
CA ASP A 44 -9.02 -5.65 42.47
C ASP A 44 -9.87 -5.67 43.75
N HIS A 45 -9.21 -5.86 44.90
CA HIS A 45 -9.88 -5.86 46.20
C HIS A 45 -10.38 -4.47 46.62
N GLU A 46 -9.82 -3.40 46.06
CA GLU A 46 -10.16 -2.01 46.37
C GLU A 46 -11.33 -1.51 45.50
N GLY A 47 -11.49 -2.04 44.28
CA GLY A 47 -12.59 -1.68 43.42
C GLY A 47 -12.44 -2.10 41.97
N ALA A 48 -13.17 -1.39 41.10
CA ALA A 48 -13.01 -1.48 39.66
C ALA A 48 -12.62 -0.11 39.11
N ARG A 49 -11.62 -0.06 38.24
CA ARG A 49 -11.16 1.19 37.62
C ARG A 49 -10.69 0.97 36.18
N LYS A 50 -10.81 2.00 35.37
CA LYS A 50 -10.28 2.01 34.00
C LYS A 50 -8.83 2.50 34.03
N ILE A 51 -7.88 1.67 33.60
CA ILE A 51 -6.44 1.92 33.82
C ILE A 51 -5.64 2.27 32.56
N GLY A 52 -6.24 2.14 31.37
CA GLY A 52 -5.57 2.51 30.13
C GLY A 52 -6.19 1.93 28.89
N ARG A 53 -5.41 1.92 27.79
CA ARG A 53 -5.76 1.29 26.53
C ARG A 53 -4.62 0.42 25.99
N VAL A 54 -5.00 -0.64 25.29
CA VAL A 54 -4.12 -1.42 24.42
C VAL A 54 -4.42 -1.11 22.95
N PRO A 55 -3.42 -1.17 22.06
CA PRO A 55 -3.65 -1.02 20.64
C PRO A 55 -4.51 -2.17 20.13
N VAL A 56 -5.63 -1.83 19.52
CA VAL A 56 -6.55 -2.76 18.86
C VAL A 56 -6.87 -2.25 17.47
N GLY A 57 -7.21 -3.16 16.58
CA GLY A 57 -7.59 -2.85 15.20
C GLY A 57 -8.14 -4.08 14.50
N GLY A 58 -8.93 -3.85 13.47
CA GLY A 58 -9.38 -4.91 12.58
C GLY A 58 -8.30 -5.29 11.57
N ILE A 59 -8.20 -6.58 11.26
CA ILE A 59 -7.48 -7.05 10.08
C ILE A 59 -8.53 -7.37 9.02
N MET A 60 -8.37 -6.79 7.84
CA MET A 60 -9.27 -7.02 6.72
C MET A 60 -8.72 -8.15 5.85
N TYR A 61 -9.60 -9.05 5.44
CA TYR A 61 -9.27 -10.17 4.55
C TYR A 61 -10.06 -10.01 3.24
N ASP A 62 -9.41 -10.28 2.11
CA ASP A 62 -10.08 -10.39 0.81
C ASP A 62 -10.68 -11.80 0.62
N ASP A 63 -11.43 -12.02 -0.46
CA ASP A 63 -12.04 -13.32 -0.80
C ASP A 63 -11.02 -14.44 -0.96
N SER A 64 -9.77 -14.09 -1.28
CA SER A 64 -8.64 -15.02 -1.37
C SER A 64 -8.04 -15.41 -0.01
N GLY A 65 -8.51 -14.81 1.09
CA GLY A 65 -7.93 -14.95 2.43
C GLY A 65 -6.65 -14.15 2.64
N ALA A 66 -6.22 -13.34 1.66
CA ALA A 66 -5.08 -12.45 1.82
C ALA A 66 -5.45 -11.24 2.69
N ILE A 67 -4.50 -10.80 3.54
CA ILE A 67 -4.67 -9.60 4.36
C ILE A 67 -4.61 -8.36 3.46
N VAL A 68 -5.59 -7.46 3.61
CA VAL A 68 -5.69 -6.20 2.88
C VAL A 68 -5.37 -5.04 3.81
N SER A 69 -4.49 -4.15 3.35
CA SER A 69 -4.17 -2.91 4.04
C SER A 69 -5.28 -1.88 3.90
N GLU A 70 -5.51 -1.08 4.96
CA GLU A 70 -6.48 0.03 4.97
C GLU A 70 -6.22 1.03 3.83
N VAL A 71 -4.95 1.25 3.46
CA VAL A 71 -4.59 2.16 2.36
C VAL A 71 -5.19 1.69 1.03
N VAL A 72 -5.13 0.37 0.77
CA VAL A 72 -5.70 -0.22 -0.45
C VAL A 72 -7.22 -0.09 -0.45
N LEU A 73 -7.87 -0.24 0.70
CA LEU A 73 -9.32 -0.05 0.83
C LEU A 73 -9.73 1.39 0.58
N LYS A 74 -8.99 2.36 1.15
CA LYS A 74 -9.20 3.80 0.90
C LYS A 74 -9.07 4.12 -0.58
N ASP A 75 -8.06 3.59 -1.25
CA ASP A 75 -7.88 3.79 -2.69
C ASP A 75 -9.05 3.19 -3.49
N ARG A 76 -9.49 1.95 -3.17
CA ARG A 76 -10.64 1.31 -3.82
C ARG A 76 -11.92 2.13 -3.66
N ILE A 77 -12.20 2.64 -2.45
CA ILE A 77 -13.38 3.47 -2.18
C ILE A 77 -13.34 4.76 -3.00
N HIS A 78 -12.22 5.48 -3.00
CA HIS A 78 -12.06 6.69 -3.79
C HIS A 78 -12.18 6.42 -5.29
N MET A 79 -11.56 5.35 -5.81
CA MET A 79 -11.68 4.97 -7.22
C MET A 79 -13.12 4.63 -7.60
N SER A 80 -13.90 4.02 -6.69
CA SER A 80 -15.29 3.70 -6.95
C SER A 80 -16.21 4.93 -6.97
N GLN A 81 -15.88 5.98 -6.23
CA GLN A 81 -16.71 7.19 -6.13
C GLN A 81 -16.33 8.24 -7.19
N GLU A 82 -15.04 8.53 -7.31
CA GLU A 82 -14.54 9.62 -8.14
C GLU A 82 -13.94 9.16 -9.46
N GLY A 83 -13.62 7.87 -9.59
CA GLY A 83 -12.94 7.32 -10.75
C GLY A 83 -11.43 7.57 -10.75
N MET A 84 -10.79 7.29 -11.88
CA MET A 84 -9.35 7.44 -12.09
C MET A 84 -9.04 8.20 -13.37
N PHE A 85 -7.92 8.91 -13.34
CA PHE A 85 -7.40 9.70 -14.44
C PHE A 85 -5.90 9.47 -14.58
N VAL A 86 -5.49 8.77 -15.62
CA VAL A 86 -4.08 8.41 -15.86
C VAL A 86 -3.52 9.29 -16.95
N VAL A 87 -2.37 9.90 -16.68
CA VAL A 87 -1.63 10.74 -17.63
C VAL A 87 -0.34 10.04 -17.97
N VAL A 88 -0.11 9.72 -19.23
CA VAL A 88 1.10 9.07 -19.71
C VAL A 88 1.91 10.05 -20.56
N LEU A 89 3.15 10.29 -20.15
CA LEU A 89 4.13 11.10 -20.85
C LEU A 89 5.30 10.22 -21.26
N THR A 90 5.74 10.35 -22.51
CA THR A 90 6.92 9.65 -23.00
C THR A 90 7.97 10.66 -23.42
N ILE A 91 9.13 10.64 -22.76
CA ILE A 91 10.23 11.58 -22.97
C ILE A 91 11.49 10.87 -23.46
N GLY A 92 12.29 11.58 -24.26
CA GLY A 92 13.59 11.11 -24.73
C GLY A 92 14.66 11.24 -23.64
N ARG A 93 15.39 10.15 -23.40
CA ARG A 93 16.52 10.15 -22.46
C ARG A 93 17.62 11.07 -22.98
N GLY A 94 18.01 12.05 -22.17
CA GLY A 94 19.09 12.99 -22.47
C GLY A 94 18.64 14.34 -23.03
N ASN A 95 17.61 14.38 -23.89
CA ASN A 95 17.08 15.66 -24.40
C ASN A 95 15.85 16.17 -23.64
N GLY A 96 15.21 15.32 -22.81
CA GLY A 96 14.00 15.67 -22.05
C GLY A 96 12.80 16.03 -22.93
N ARG A 97 12.88 15.80 -24.25
CA ARG A 97 11.81 16.19 -25.17
C ARG A 97 10.71 15.14 -25.15
N LEU A 98 9.45 15.60 -25.15
CA LEU A 98 8.31 14.73 -25.42
C LEU A 98 8.47 14.08 -26.80
N LEU A 99 8.43 12.75 -26.82
CA LEU A 99 8.50 11.96 -28.05
C LEU A 99 7.13 11.81 -28.71
N THR A 100 6.07 11.79 -27.90
CA THR A 100 4.68 11.72 -28.37
C THR A 100 3.80 12.72 -27.62
N SER A 101 2.57 12.91 -28.10
CA SER A 101 1.56 13.66 -27.36
C SER A 101 1.21 12.92 -26.06
N PRO A 102 0.97 13.63 -24.94
CA PRO A 102 0.47 13.03 -23.71
C PRO A 102 -0.78 12.19 -23.98
N ASP A 103 -0.77 10.95 -23.49
CA ASP A 103 -1.93 10.07 -23.55
C ASP A 103 -2.70 10.15 -22.24
N ILE A 104 -4.03 10.15 -22.32
CA ILE A 104 -4.92 10.35 -21.18
C ILE A 104 -5.94 9.23 -21.18
N ILE A 105 -6.00 8.50 -20.06
CA ILE A 105 -6.94 7.41 -19.85
C ILE A 105 -7.81 7.74 -18.64
N SER A 106 -9.11 7.87 -18.86
CA SER A 106 -10.11 8.09 -17.81
C SER A 106 -10.97 6.84 -17.64
N ARG A 107 -11.24 6.43 -16.39
CA ARG A 107 -12.23 5.38 -16.07
C ARG A 107 -13.07 5.79 -14.86
N GLY A 108 -14.40 5.60 -14.93
CA GLY A 108 -15.32 5.89 -13.82
C GLY A 108 -15.48 7.38 -13.47
N PHE A 109 -14.83 8.27 -14.21
CA PHE A 109 -14.83 9.70 -13.95
C PHE A 109 -15.62 10.47 -15.01
N ILE A 110 -15.01 10.75 -16.16
CA ILE A 110 -15.63 11.41 -17.33
C ILE A 110 -15.55 10.53 -18.57
N TYR A 111 -16.68 10.44 -19.27
CA TYR A 111 -16.75 9.81 -20.59
C TYR A 111 -16.07 10.71 -21.62
N LEU A 112 -15.11 10.15 -22.37
CA LEU A 112 -14.29 10.90 -23.35
C LEU A 112 -15.13 11.66 -24.40
N ARG A 113 -16.37 11.20 -24.67
CA ARG A 113 -17.28 11.83 -25.63
C ARG A 113 -17.90 13.14 -25.13
N ASP A 114 -18.07 13.29 -23.83
CA ASP A 114 -18.77 14.45 -23.25
C ASP A 114 -17.79 15.61 -22.94
N SER A 115 -16.49 15.40 -23.13
CA SER A 115 -15.45 16.30 -22.63
C SER A 115 -14.19 16.33 -23.51
N GLU A 116 -14.34 16.24 -24.84
CA GLU A 116 -13.21 16.35 -25.77
C GLU A 116 -12.44 17.67 -25.61
N GLU A 117 -13.15 18.77 -25.36
CA GLU A 117 -12.55 20.09 -25.16
C GLU A 117 -11.68 20.14 -23.89
N LEU A 118 -12.18 19.63 -22.76
CA LEU A 118 -11.43 19.52 -21.51
C LEU A 118 -10.19 18.63 -21.68
N MET A 119 -10.32 17.49 -22.38
CA MET A 119 -9.18 16.64 -22.70
C MET A 119 -8.18 17.33 -23.62
N GLY A 120 -8.64 18.13 -24.59
CA GLY A 120 -7.79 18.95 -25.45
C GLY A 120 -7.01 20.00 -24.65
N MET A 121 -7.70 20.69 -23.75
CA MET A 121 -7.11 21.68 -22.85
C MET A 121 -6.04 21.07 -21.94
N ILE A 122 -6.33 19.95 -21.29
CA ILE A 122 -5.37 19.24 -20.43
C ILE A 122 -4.17 18.74 -21.25
N ARG A 123 -4.40 18.17 -22.43
CA ARG A 123 -3.30 17.74 -23.32
C ARG A 123 -2.40 18.90 -23.71
N GLN A 124 -2.97 20.05 -24.02
CA GLN A 124 -2.21 21.25 -24.38
C GLN A 124 -1.44 21.79 -23.17
N TYR A 125 -2.07 21.82 -22.01
CA TYR A 125 -1.44 22.19 -20.75
C TYR A 125 -0.23 21.30 -20.42
N LEU A 126 -0.42 19.98 -20.48
CA LEU A 126 0.64 18.99 -20.23
C LEU A 126 1.79 19.12 -21.23
N LYS A 127 1.52 19.38 -22.52
CA LYS A 127 2.57 19.63 -23.52
C LYS A 127 3.42 20.85 -23.16
N GLN A 128 2.77 21.95 -22.77
CA GLN A 128 3.47 23.17 -22.39
C GLN A 128 4.26 23.00 -21.08
N LYS A 129 3.65 22.35 -20.09
CA LYS A 129 4.29 22.05 -18.80
C LYS A 129 5.50 21.16 -18.99
N ALA A 130 5.38 20.06 -19.74
CA ALA A 130 6.49 19.17 -20.05
C ALA A 130 7.62 19.86 -20.81
N ALA A 131 7.31 20.71 -21.81
CA ALA A 131 8.33 21.45 -22.53
C ALA A 131 9.18 22.36 -21.64
N ARG A 132 8.62 22.90 -20.55
CA ARG A 132 9.34 23.69 -19.55
C ARG A 132 10.02 22.82 -18.50
N ALA A 133 9.31 21.83 -17.97
CA ALA A 133 9.72 21.03 -16.83
C ALA A 133 10.91 20.11 -17.14
N PHE A 134 10.99 19.58 -18.37
CA PHE A 134 12.08 18.70 -18.79
C PHE A 134 13.25 19.45 -19.46
N SER A 135 13.27 20.79 -19.38
CA SER A 135 14.40 21.58 -19.87
C SER A 135 15.52 21.62 -18.82
N GLY A 136 16.68 21.03 -19.14
CA GLY A 136 17.83 21.00 -18.23
C GLY A 136 17.83 19.82 -17.26
N ARG A 137 18.24 20.03 -16.00
CA ARG A 137 18.21 19.00 -14.95
C ARG A 137 16.81 18.96 -14.34
N TYR A 138 16.17 17.81 -14.42
CA TYR A 138 14.83 17.60 -13.88
C TYR A 138 14.80 16.44 -12.88
N ASP A 139 13.90 16.55 -11.91
CA ASP A 139 13.57 15.47 -10.99
C ASP A 139 12.20 14.91 -11.36
N LEU A 140 12.16 13.62 -11.70
CA LEU A 140 10.96 12.94 -12.14
C LEU A 140 9.87 12.95 -11.06
N ASP A 141 10.23 12.84 -9.77
CA ASP A 141 9.24 12.72 -8.71
C ASP A 141 8.60 14.08 -8.37
N VAL A 142 9.39 15.15 -8.46
CA VAL A 142 8.87 16.52 -8.38
C VAL A 142 7.91 16.81 -9.53
N ILE A 143 8.29 16.44 -10.77
CA ILE A 143 7.43 16.66 -11.94
C ILE A 143 6.14 15.85 -11.86
N LYS A 144 6.20 14.58 -11.44
CA LYS A 144 4.98 13.76 -11.22
C LYS A 144 4.06 14.43 -10.22
N LYS A 145 4.60 14.94 -9.10
CA LYS A 145 3.82 15.61 -8.07
C LYS A 145 3.16 16.89 -8.59
N GLU A 146 3.93 17.74 -9.28
CA GLU A 146 3.38 18.96 -9.88
C GLU A 146 2.27 18.66 -10.89
N ILE A 147 2.50 17.70 -11.79
CA ILE A 147 1.48 17.29 -12.78
C ILE A 147 0.23 16.78 -12.07
N LYS A 148 0.39 15.96 -11.03
CA LYS A 148 -0.74 15.44 -10.24
C LYS A 148 -1.55 16.59 -9.65
N ASP A 149 -0.91 17.49 -8.92
CA ASP A 149 -1.57 18.59 -8.20
C ASP A 149 -2.26 19.56 -9.17
N GLU A 150 -1.59 19.93 -10.27
CA GLU A 150 -2.13 20.83 -11.30
C GLU A 150 -3.32 20.21 -12.04
N VAL A 151 -3.21 18.95 -12.46
CA VAL A 151 -4.31 18.25 -13.15
C VAL A 151 -5.49 18.04 -12.20
N THR A 152 -5.25 17.68 -10.94
CA THR A 152 -6.32 17.57 -9.94
C THR A 152 -7.06 18.91 -9.78
N HIS A 153 -6.35 20.04 -9.75
CA HIS A 153 -6.98 21.35 -9.65
C HIS A 153 -7.84 21.68 -10.87
N ILE A 154 -7.32 21.49 -12.09
CA ILE A 154 -8.07 21.71 -13.34
C ILE A 154 -9.34 20.86 -13.39
N LEU A 155 -9.22 19.58 -13.01
CA LEU A 155 -10.37 18.66 -12.99
C LEU A 155 -11.41 19.10 -11.97
N TYR A 156 -10.99 19.52 -10.77
CA TYR A 156 -11.91 20.00 -9.75
C TYR A 156 -12.63 21.28 -10.16
N ASP A 157 -11.93 22.23 -10.78
CA ASP A 157 -12.53 23.52 -11.16
C ASP A 157 -13.62 23.35 -12.24
N GLN A 158 -13.43 22.40 -13.16
CA GLN A 158 -14.39 22.17 -14.24
C GLN A 158 -15.50 21.19 -13.87
N THR A 159 -15.21 20.17 -13.05
CA THR A 159 -16.14 19.05 -12.82
C THR A 159 -16.63 18.94 -11.38
N ARG A 160 -16.04 19.70 -10.44
CA ARG A 160 -16.28 19.63 -8.99
C ARG A 160 -16.07 18.25 -8.37
N ARG A 161 -15.25 17.42 -9.03
CA ARG A 161 -14.92 16.05 -8.64
C ARG A 161 -13.40 15.87 -8.61
N THR A 162 -12.92 14.95 -7.78
CA THR A 162 -11.48 14.74 -7.54
C THR A 162 -11.11 13.28 -7.79
N PRO A 163 -10.99 12.86 -9.07
CA PRO A 163 -10.55 11.50 -9.40
C PRO A 163 -9.10 11.28 -8.95
N ILE A 164 -8.73 10.00 -8.78
CA ILE A 164 -7.34 9.65 -8.52
C ILE A 164 -6.51 9.90 -9.78
N VAL A 165 -5.60 10.88 -9.71
CA VAL A 165 -4.68 11.23 -10.80
C VAL A 165 -3.37 10.44 -10.66
N ILE A 166 -3.02 9.68 -11.71
CA ILE A 166 -1.80 8.86 -11.76
C ILE A 166 -0.91 9.33 -12.93
N PRO A 167 0.16 10.09 -12.64
CA PRO A 167 1.14 10.48 -13.66
C PRO A 167 2.16 9.37 -13.90
N VAL A 168 2.27 8.92 -15.15
CA VAL A 168 3.24 7.93 -15.62
C VAL A 168 4.18 8.62 -16.60
N ILE A 169 5.48 8.65 -16.29
CA ILE A 169 6.51 9.25 -17.15
C ILE A 169 7.46 8.13 -17.58
N ASN A 170 7.49 7.87 -18.89
CA ASN A 170 8.34 6.88 -19.51
C ASN A 170 9.54 7.56 -20.20
N GLU A 171 10.75 7.22 -19.77
CA GLU A 171 11.97 7.66 -20.46
C GLU A 171 12.42 6.61 -21.48
N ILE A 172 12.51 7.00 -22.75
CA ILE A 172 13.05 6.14 -23.81
C ILE A 172 14.44 6.66 -24.18
N GLY A 173 15.46 5.86 -23.88
CA GLY A 173 16.80 6.06 -24.43
C GLY A 173 16.99 5.21 -25.66
N THR A 174 17.42 5.79 -26.77
CA THR A 174 17.89 5.03 -27.92
C THR A 174 19.23 4.39 -27.56
N SER A 175 19.23 3.28 -26.80
CA SER A 175 20.35 2.35 -26.88
C SER A 175 20.25 1.67 -28.24
N GLY A 176 20.83 2.29 -29.27
CA GLY A 176 20.96 1.65 -30.58
C GLY A 176 21.69 0.31 -30.43
N PRO A 177 21.40 -0.69 -31.29
CA PRO A 177 22.14 -1.95 -31.26
C PRO A 177 23.62 -1.64 -31.45
N LYS A 178 24.46 -2.03 -30.48
CA LYS A 178 25.92 -1.90 -30.60
C LYS A 178 26.34 -2.60 -31.90
N PRO A 179 26.99 -1.93 -32.87
CA PRO A 179 27.53 -2.62 -34.03
C PRO A 179 28.63 -3.57 -33.53
N GLN A 180 28.39 -4.87 -33.69
CA GLN A 180 29.36 -5.90 -33.37
C GLN A 180 30.47 -5.84 -34.42
N GLY A 181 31.48 -5.03 -34.14
CA GLY A 181 32.69 -4.91 -34.94
C GLY A 181 33.42 -6.25 -35.01
N ARG A 182 33.49 -6.80 -36.21
CA ARG A 182 34.29 -7.96 -36.61
C ARG A 182 35.75 -7.70 -36.24
N ALA A 183 36.33 -8.50 -35.35
CA ALA A 183 37.77 -8.49 -35.10
C ALA A 183 38.50 -9.27 -36.22
N PRO A 184 39.62 -8.76 -36.78
CA PRO A 184 40.53 -9.56 -37.59
C PRO A 184 41.54 -10.32 -36.71
N GLN A 185 41.96 -11.46 -37.22
CA GLN A 185 42.81 -12.48 -36.61
C GLN A 185 44.23 -12.42 -37.22
N GLY A 186 45.28 -12.60 -36.41
CA GLY A 186 46.67 -12.83 -36.84
C GLY A 186 47.73 -12.10 -36.00
N THR A 187 48.38 -12.79 -35.03
CA THR A 187 49.84 -13.13 -34.96
C THR A 187 50.79 -11.92 -34.87
N ASP A 188 51.74 -11.77 -33.93
CA ASP A 188 52.62 -12.70 -33.22
C ASP A 188 53.10 -12.15 -31.84
N GLN A 189 53.49 -13.04 -30.91
CA GLN A 189 54.14 -12.72 -29.61
C GLN A 189 55.65 -12.36 -29.77
N PRO A 190 56.28 -11.70 -28.78
CA PRO A 190 57.03 -12.46 -27.77
C PRO A 190 56.81 -12.03 -26.30
N GLN A 191 57.00 -13.03 -25.43
CA GLN A 191 56.85 -13.04 -23.98
C GLN A 191 57.72 -12.03 -23.22
N ARG A 192 57.13 -11.40 -22.19
CA ARG A 192 57.83 -11.02 -20.95
C ARG A 192 57.03 -11.48 -19.75
N GLN A 193 57.67 -12.36 -18.97
CA GLN A 193 57.21 -12.86 -17.68
C GLN A 193 57.09 -11.70 -16.68
N GLN A 194 55.94 -11.60 -16.01
CA GLN A 194 55.88 -10.98 -14.70
C GLN A 194 54.94 -11.78 -13.79
N GLN A 195 55.54 -12.29 -12.73
CA GLN A 195 55.00 -13.23 -11.75
C GLN A 195 53.77 -12.66 -11.05
N ARG A 196 52.71 -13.47 -10.98
CA ARG A 196 51.59 -13.27 -10.05
C ARG A 196 51.94 -14.04 -8.77
N PRO A 197 51.79 -13.46 -7.57
CA PRO A 197 51.85 -14.27 -6.36
C PRO A 197 50.59 -15.15 -6.28
N ASP A 198 50.81 -16.43 -5.98
CA ASP A 198 49.78 -17.44 -5.76
C ASP A 198 48.79 -16.98 -4.68
N ARG A 199 47.54 -16.76 -5.09
CA ARG A 199 46.44 -16.56 -4.15
C ARG A 199 45.83 -17.94 -3.88
N ALA A 200 46.08 -18.47 -2.69
CA ALA A 200 45.46 -19.70 -2.21
C ALA A 200 43.92 -19.63 -2.36
N PRO A 201 43.24 -20.73 -2.74
CA PRO A 201 41.79 -20.77 -2.75
C PRO A 201 41.27 -20.56 -1.32
N MET A 202 40.27 -19.69 -1.17
CA MET A 202 39.62 -19.47 0.14
C MET A 202 39.07 -20.79 0.70
N PRO A 203 39.17 -21.04 2.02
CA PRO A 203 38.49 -22.17 2.62
C PRO A 203 36.98 -21.99 2.52
N ALA A 204 36.27 -23.06 2.12
CA ALA A 204 34.82 -23.09 2.11
C ALA A 204 34.27 -22.78 3.52
N PRO A 205 33.17 -22.02 3.66
CA PRO A 205 32.59 -21.75 4.97
C PRO A 205 32.16 -23.06 5.61
N SER A 206 32.57 -23.25 6.87
CA SER A 206 32.18 -24.39 7.70
C SER A 206 30.66 -24.55 7.70
N GLY A 207 30.17 -25.73 7.30
CA GLY A 207 28.75 -26.06 7.35
C GLY A 207 28.23 -25.83 8.75
N LYS A 208 27.35 -24.84 8.92
CA LYS A 208 26.56 -24.70 10.14
C LYS A 208 25.59 -25.88 10.14
N THR A 209 25.89 -26.89 10.95
CA THR A 209 24.94 -27.95 11.29
C THR A 209 23.79 -27.29 12.04
N PHE A 210 22.68 -27.03 11.35
CA PHE A 210 21.46 -26.59 12.00
C PHE A 210 20.95 -27.72 12.90
N PRO A 211 20.47 -27.44 14.12
CA PRO A 211 19.78 -28.43 14.91
C PRO A 211 18.55 -28.95 14.13
N PRO A 212 18.20 -30.25 14.24
CA PRO A 212 17.01 -30.77 13.60
C PRO A 212 15.78 -29.99 14.07
N LYS A 213 14.85 -29.75 13.15
CA LYS A 213 13.57 -29.08 13.43
C LYS A 213 12.88 -29.81 14.58
N GLN A 214 12.73 -29.16 15.72
CA GLN A 214 11.96 -29.70 16.84
C GLN A 214 10.49 -29.74 16.42
N TYR A 215 9.94 -30.94 16.37
CA TYR A 215 8.50 -31.14 16.28
C TYR A 215 7.97 -31.09 17.72
N PRO A 216 6.95 -30.25 18.01
CA PRO A 216 6.30 -30.29 19.31
C PRO A 216 5.66 -31.65 19.52
N ASP A 217 5.87 -32.26 20.69
CA ASP A 217 5.25 -33.52 21.10
C ASP A 217 3.73 -33.36 21.06
N THR A 218 3.15 -33.76 19.93
CA THR A 218 1.72 -33.78 19.76
C THR A 218 1.27 -35.16 20.18
N GLU A 219 1.12 -35.36 21.49
CA GLU A 219 0.15 -36.35 21.98
C GLU A 219 -1.23 -35.85 21.56
N VAL A 220 -1.59 -36.17 20.31
CA VAL A 220 -2.95 -36.05 19.81
C VAL A 220 -3.77 -37.03 20.64
N THR A 221 -4.43 -36.50 21.66
CA THR A 221 -5.51 -37.22 22.34
C THR A 221 -6.62 -37.40 21.30
N ALA A 222 -6.65 -38.56 20.64
CA ALA A 222 -7.74 -38.93 19.76
C ALA A 222 -9.06 -38.83 20.54
N PRO A 223 -10.08 -38.10 20.03
CA PRO A 223 -11.39 -38.08 20.66
C PRO A 223 -11.95 -39.49 20.67
N ARG A 224 -12.21 -40.03 21.87
CA ARG A 224 -12.83 -41.34 22.03
C ARG A 224 -14.27 -41.25 21.52
N GLU A 225 -14.54 -41.86 20.37
CA GLU A 225 -15.90 -41.96 19.81
C GLU A 225 -16.81 -42.66 20.82
N ARG A 226 -17.92 -42.00 21.19
CA ARG A 226 -18.95 -42.60 22.05
C ARG A 226 -19.78 -43.53 21.17
N PRO A 227 -19.99 -44.81 21.55
CA PRO A 227 -20.87 -45.68 20.79
C PRO A 227 -22.32 -45.17 20.89
N ASN A 228 -23.00 -45.14 19.74
CA ASN A 228 -24.41 -44.80 19.61
C ASN A 228 -25.26 -45.55 20.65
N GLN A 229 -25.91 -44.80 21.54
CA GLN A 229 -27.08 -45.29 22.27
C GLN A 229 -28.31 -44.99 21.41
N SER A 230 -28.84 -46.04 20.80
CA SER A 230 -30.20 -46.08 20.28
C SER A 230 -31.19 -46.07 21.46
N TYR A 231 -32.12 -45.12 21.49
CA TYR A 231 -33.50 -45.27 21.95
C TYR A 231 -34.34 -44.09 21.44
#